data_AF-A0A965IWM9-F1
#
_entry.id   AF-A0A965IWM9-F1
#
_cell.length_a   1.000
_cell.length_b   1.000
_cell.length_c   1.000
_cell.angle_alpha   90.00
_cell.angle_beta   90.00
_cell.angle_gamma   90.00
#
_symmetry.space_group_name_H-M   'P 1'
#
loop_
_entity.id
_entity.type
_entity.pdbx_description
1 polymer ?
#
loop_
_entity_poly.entity_id
_entity_poly.type
_entity_poly.pdbx_seq_one_letter_code
_entity_poly.pdbx_strand_id
1 'polypeptide(L)'
;MGQTTFSGPVVSPGGFIGPAFGGLIPFTGTYYYVNPATGADGNTGLSPVQALKTLTAALDKCSSGKNDVVFLIGNGQASGTARLTAKLSWNKDATHLIGICSPVNISQRARISHAAAAPATAFTPMVEVTGDGCMFANIQIFEGFAESTAVVAWEDQGERNYYSNVHFAGMGNATYSADETGSACLLLTGGGEHLFENCTFGLDTVPRTVANANIRLRSQTARNTFNSCLFPIYATAAGVLAVDANAASSLNRWALFQNCVMINAQNIGGETTMTVAAVGNAAQNGVLLFNNCVRNNITDYGAAGDLIKIANSVNALTDQDGGDFQDAS
;
A
#
# COMPACT_ATOMS: atom_id res chain seq x y z
N MET A 1 -48.06 -18.26 4.33
CA MET A 1 -46.65 -17.83 4.19
C MET A 1 -46.15 -18.40 2.88
N GLY A 2 -45.74 -17.56 1.93
CA GLY A 2 -45.26 -18.02 0.63
C GLY A 2 -43.90 -18.68 0.77
N GLN A 3 -43.76 -19.89 0.25
CA GLN A 3 -42.49 -20.59 0.17
C GLN A 3 -41.69 -19.99 -0.99
N THR A 4 -40.58 -19.31 -0.69
CA THR A 4 -39.60 -18.91 -1.70
C THR A 4 -38.60 -20.04 -1.88
N THR A 5 -38.56 -20.63 -3.07
CA THR A 5 -37.52 -21.57 -3.47
C THR A 5 -36.54 -20.87 -4.40
N PHE A 6 -35.25 -21.13 -4.20
CA PHE A 6 -34.19 -20.61 -5.05
C PHE A 6 -33.61 -21.77 -5.87
N SER A 7 -33.54 -21.59 -7.18
CA SER A 7 -33.00 -22.58 -8.12
C SER A 7 -31.47 -22.51 -8.27
N GLY A 8 -30.81 -21.69 -7.45
CA GLY A 8 -29.37 -21.45 -7.43
C GLY A 8 -28.91 -20.96 -6.06
N PRO A 9 -27.59 -20.77 -5.84
CA PRO A 9 -27.05 -20.34 -4.56
C PRO A 9 -27.56 -18.95 -4.19
N VAL A 10 -28.11 -18.82 -2.98
CA VAL A 10 -28.43 -17.53 -2.36
C VAL A 10 -27.23 -17.08 -1.56
N VAL A 11 -26.55 -16.04 -2.03
CA VAL A 11 -25.50 -15.36 -1.28
C VAL A 11 -26.15 -14.14 -0.63
N SER A 12 -26.51 -14.27 0.65
CA SER A 12 -27.01 -13.18 1.49
C SER A 12 -26.01 -12.94 2.62
N PRO A 13 -24.88 -12.26 2.34
CA PRO A 13 -23.95 -11.86 3.38
C PRO A 13 -24.63 -10.68 4.09
N GLY A 14 -25.26 -10.94 5.23
CA GLY A 14 -25.98 -9.92 5.97
C GLY A 14 -25.10 -8.72 6.28
N GLY A 15 -25.23 -7.66 5.47
CA GLY A 15 -24.55 -6.37 5.65
C GLY A 15 -23.35 -6.14 4.74
N PHE A 16 -23.53 -5.20 3.81
CA PHE A 16 -22.53 -4.45 3.04
C PHE A 16 -21.52 -5.26 2.21
N ILE A 17 -21.72 -5.23 0.90
CA ILE A 17 -20.78 -5.76 -0.09
C ILE A 17 -19.89 -4.61 -0.56
N GLY A 18 -18.62 -4.65 -0.16
CA GLY A 18 -17.64 -3.67 -0.57
C GLY A 18 -17.37 -3.70 -2.09
N PRO A 19 -16.83 -2.61 -2.65
CA PRO A 19 -16.66 -2.42 -4.09
C PRO A 19 -15.53 -3.25 -4.72
N ALA A 20 -14.69 -3.91 -3.90
CA ALA A 20 -13.49 -4.62 -4.37
C ALA A 20 -13.76 -5.78 -5.35
N PHE A 21 -15.01 -6.24 -5.48
CA PHE A 21 -15.37 -7.35 -6.37
C PHE A 21 -16.68 -7.17 -7.13
N GLY A 22 -17.14 -5.93 -7.34
CA GLY A 22 -18.38 -5.70 -8.07
C GLY A 22 -19.61 -6.39 -7.46
N GLY A 23 -19.61 -6.65 -6.15
CA GLY A 23 -20.73 -7.30 -5.46
C GLY A 23 -20.59 -8.80 -5.17
N LEU A 24 -19.48 -9.46 -5.53
CA LEU A 24 -19.29 -10.90 -5.30
C LEU A 24 -18.09 -11.17 -4.37
N ILE A 25 -18.24 -11.90 -3.27
CA ILE A 25 -17.07 -12.30 -2.46
C ILE A 25 -16.69 -13.73 -2.89
N PRO A 26 -15.59 -13.96 -3.63
CA PRO A 26 -15.27 -15.28 -4.19
C PRO A 26 -14.55 -16.21 -3.21
N PHE A 27 -14.43 -15.83 -1.93
CA PHE A 27 -13.65 -16.58 -0.95
C PHE A 27 -14.48 -17.67 -0.28
N THR A 28 -13.82 -18.77 0.08
CA THR A 28 -14.45 -19.97 0.63
C THR A 28 -14.30 -20.09 2.15
N GLY A 29 -13.48 -19.24 2.76
CA GLY A 29 -13.21 -19.28 4.19
C GLY A 29 -14.26 -18.56 5.04
N THR A 30 -13.93 -18.40 6.30
CA THR A 30 -14.75 -17.72 7.30
C THR A 30 -14.57 -16.21 7.21
N TYR A 31 -15.66 -15.47 7.38
CA TYR A 31 -15.66 -14.02 7.40
C TYR A 31 -15.67 -13.48 8.83
N TYR A 32 -14.61 -12.76 9.18
CA TYR A 32 -14.46 -12.09 10.46
C TYR A 32 -14.59 -10.58 10.29
N TYR A 33 -15.33 -9.92 11.17
CA TYR A 33 -15.55 -8.48 11.17
C TYR A 33 -14.78 -7.84 12.32
N VAL A 34 -14.06 -6.77 12.02
CA VAL A 34 -13.32 -5.95 12.98
C VAL A 34 -13.88 -4.54 12.95
N ASN A 35 -14.32 -4.05 14.11
CA ASN A 35 -14.78 -2.69 14.29
C ASN A 35 -13.98 -2.03 15.42
N PRO A 36 -12.94 -1.26 15.09
CA PRO A 36 -12.13 -0.60 16.11
C PRO A 36 -12.88 0.41 16.96
N ALA A 37 -14.03 0.94 16.50
CA ALA A 37 -14.82 1.87 17.28
C ALA A 37 -15.66 1.15 18.35
N THR A 38 -16.42 0.13 17.97
CA THR A 38 -17.46 -0.46 18.83
C THR A 38 -17.34 -1.96 19.10
N GLY A 39 -16.38 -2.65 18.48
CA GLY A 39 -16.16 -4.09 18.66
C GLY A 39 -15.58 -4.46 20.02
N ALA A 40 -15.46 -5.77 20.29
CA ALA A 40 -14.82 -6.32 21.47
C ALA A 40 -14.14 -7.66 21.13
N ASP A 41 -12.92 -7.92 21.61
CA ASP A 41 -12.17 -9.13 21.26
C ASP A 41 -12.72 -10.41 21.91
N GLY A 42 -13.62 -10.27 22.89
CA GLY A 42 -14.44 -11.38 23.40
C GLY A 42 -15.57 -11.81 22.47
N ASN A 43 -15.84 -11.07 21.39
CA ASN A 43 -16.89 -11.41 20.43
C ASN A 43 -16.48 -12.55 19.49
N THR A 44 -17.46 -13.10 18.77
CA THR A 44 -17.21 -14.16 17.78
C THR A 44 -16.49 -13.63 16.54
N GLY A 45 -16.74 -12.38 16.15
CA GLY A 45 -16.29 -11.81 14.89
C GLY A 45 -17.13 -12.20 13.69
N LEU A 46 -18.17 -13.05 13.83
CA LEU A 46 -18.89 -13.64 12.69
C LEU A 46 -20.00 -12.75 12.11
N SER A 47 -20.19 -11.55 12.66
CA SER A 47 -21.11 -10.55 12.12
C SER A 47 -20.66 -9.14 12.49
N PRO A 48 -21.13 -8.08 11.79
CA PRO A 48 -20.82 -6.69 12.14
C PRO A 48 -21.25 -6.31 13.57
N VAL A 49 -22.33 -6.89 14.09
CA VAL A 49 -22.84 -6.63 15.45
C VAL A 49 -21.97 -7.30 16.51
N GLN A 50 -21.41 -8.47 16.20
CA GLN A 50 -20.44 -9.19 17.04
C GLN A 50 -19.01 -9.01 16.51
N ALA A 51 -18.66 -7.82 16.03
CA ALA A 51 -17.33 -7.56 15.51
C ALA A 51 -16.27 -7.61 16.62
N LEU A 52 -15.08 -8.08 16.26
CA LEU A 52 -13.88 -8.00 17.09
C LEU A 52 -13.39 -6.55 17.18
N LYS A 53 -12.60 -6.22 18.19
CA LYS A 53 -12.01 -4.88 18.36
C LYS A 53 -10.73 -4.74 17.53
N THR A 54 -9.90 -5.76 17.52
CA THR A 54 -8.54 -5.70 16.97
C THR A 54 -8.35 -6.61 15.76
N LEU A 55 -7.41 -6.22 14.89
CA LEU A 55 -6.98 -7.05 13.76
C LEU A 55 -6.24 -8.31 14.24
N THR A 56 -5.46 -8.20 15.33
CA THR A 56 -4.76 -9.35 15.93
C THR A 56 -5.75 -10.42 16.37
N ALA A 57 -6.81 -10.06 17.11
CA ALA A 57 -7.82 -11.02 17.54
C ALA A 57 -8.57 -11.67 16.36
N ALA A 58 -8.75 -10.96 15.25
CA ALA A 58 -9.34 -11.53 14.04
C ALA A 58 -8.37 -12.50 13.34
N LEU A 59 -7.12 -12.10 13.18
CA LEU A 59 -6.10 -12.96 12.59
C LEU A 59 -5.90 -14.23 13.41
N ASP A 60 -5.96 -14.17 14.75
CA ASP A 60 -5.88 -15.35 15.62
C ASP A 60 -6.98 -16.38 15.34
N LYS A 61 -8.16 -15.93 14.89
CA LYS A 61 -9.27 -16.82 14.50
C LYS A 61 -9.16 -17.34 13.06
N CYS A 62 -8.37 -16.70 12.21
CA CYS A 62 -8.12 -17.19 10.86
C CYS A 62 -7.29 -18.48 10.87
N SER A 63 -7.34 -19.23 9.78
CA SER A 63 -6.54 -20.43 9.54
C SER A 63 -5.80 -20.31 8.21
N SER A 64 -4.50 -20.61 8.22
CA SER A 64 -3.69 -20.57 7.00
C SER A 64 -4.25 -21.49 5.91
N GLY A 65 -4.27 -21.02 4.67
CA GLY A 65 -4.72 -21.75 3.49
C GLY A 65 -6.24 -21.91 3.36
N LYS A 66 -7.04 -21.20 4.17
CA LYS A 66 -8.51 -21.36 4.20
C LYS A 66 -9.30 -20.30 3.43
N ASN A 67 -8.65 -19.28 2.88
CA ASN A 67 -9.32 -18.13 2.26
C ASN A 67 -10.22 -17.39 3.26
N ASP A 68 -9.80 -17.34 4.53
CA ASP A 68 -10.51 -16.55 5.55
C ASP A 68 -10.38 -15.06 5.22
N VAL A 69 -11.41 -14.28 5.52
CA VAL A 69 -11.45 -12.84 5.23
C VAL A 69 -11.68 -12.06 6.50
N VAL A 70 -10.82 -11.08 6.76
CA VAL A 70 -11.01 -10.08 7.81
C VAL A 70 -11.53 -8.80 7.17
N PHE A 71 -12.72 -8.38 7.56
CA PHE A 71 -13.33 -7.12 7.18
C PHE A 71 -13.02 -6.04 8.22
N LEU A 72 -12.30 -4.99 7.82
CA LEU A 72 -12.02 -3.83 8.68
C LEU A 72 -13.07 -2.75 8.45
N ILE A 73 -13.94 -2.53 9.44
CA ILE A 73 -15.02 -1.55 9.36
C ILE A 73 -14.50 -0.15 9.71
N GLY A 74 -14.51 0.74 8.72
CA GLY A 74 -14.37 2.17 8.94
C GLY A 74 -15.72 2.82 9.26
N ASN A 75 -15.71 3.86 10.10
CA ASN A 75 -16.92 4.64 10.45
C ASN A 75 -16.91 6.06 9.86
N GLY A 76 -16.08 6.30 8.85
CA GLY A 76 -15.86 7.63 8.26
C GLY A 76 -14.99 8.57 9.10
N GLN A 77 -14.68 8.20 10.35
CA GLN A 77 -13.99 9.04 11.34
C GLN A 77 -12.69 8.39 11.81
N ALA A 78 -11.85 9.17 12.51
CA ALA A 78 -10.59 8.67 13.05
C ALA A 78 -10.78 7.62 14.16
N SER A 79 -11.95 7.58 14.81
CA SER A 79 -12.29 6.59 15.84
C SER A 79 -12.50 5.18 15.30
N GLY A 80 -12.73 5.01 14.00
CA GLY A 80 -12.77 3.71 13.32
C GLY A 80 -11.40 3.19 12.89
N THR A 81 -10.30 3.85 13.28
CA THR A 81 -8.94 3.39 12.96
C THR A 81 -8.55 2.21 13.84
N ALA A 82 -8.03 1.13 13.24
CA ALA A 82 -7.37 0.05 13.96
C ALA A 82 -6.03 0.56 14.50
N ARG A 83 -5.97 0.75 15.82
CA ARG A 83 -4.83 1.35 16.51
C ARG A 83 -3.90 0.25 17.03
N LEU A 84 -2.71 0.13 16.45
CA LEU A 84 -1.71 -0.86 16.81
C LEU A 84 -0.82 -0.38 17.96
N THR A 85 -0.52 -1.28 18.88
CA THR A 85 0.47 -1.07 19.96
C THR A 85 1.74 -1.90 19.77
N ALA A 86 1.78 -2.74 18.73
CA ALA A 86 2.91 -3.56 18.32
C ALA A 86 2.77 -3.89 16.83
N LYS A 87 3.84 -4.43 16.22
CA LYS A 87 3.85 -4.91 14.83
C LYS A 87 2.69 -5.87 14.59
N LEU A 88 1.95 -5.66 13.49
CA LEU A 88 0.94 -6.60 13.02
C LEU A 88 1.61 -7.59 12.05
N SER A 89 1.84 -8.81 12.49
CA SER A 89 2.38 -9.89 11.63
C SER A 89 1.24 -10.64 10.96
N TRP A 90 1.04 -10.41 9.66
CA TRP A 90 0.10 -11.12 8.80
C TRP A 90 0.76 -12.37 8.19
N ASN A 91 0.71 -13.47 8.95
CA ASN A 91 1.55 -14.65 8.74
C ASN A 91 0.79 -15.92 8.35
N LYS A 92 -0.41 -15.77 7.78
CA LYS A 92 -1.26 -16.89 7.35
C LYS A 92 -1.51 -16.79 5.85
N ASP A 93 -1.19 -17.85 5.13
CA ASP A 93 -1.39 -17.95 3.68
C ASP A 93 -2.88 -17.90 3.35
N ALA A 94 -3.21 -17.40 2.16
CA ALA A 94 -4.58 -17.25 1.68
C ALA A 94 -5.52 -16.72 2.78
N THR A 95 -5.11 -15.65 3.44
CA THR A 95 -5.91 -14.93 4.43
C THR A 95 -5.98 -13.46 4.00
N HIS A 96 -7.19 -12.91 3.92
CA HIS A 96 -7.44 -11.65 3.22
C HIS A 96 -7.89 -10.54 4.18
N LEU A 97 -7.57 -9.28 3.86
CA LEU A 97 -7.98 -8.11 4.61
C LEU A 97 -8.69 -7.11 3.69
N ILE A 98 -9.94 -6.77 4.01
CA ILE A 98 -10.76 -5.90 3.17
C ILE A 98 -11.39 -4.79 3.99
N GLY A 99 -11.19 -3.56 3.58
CA GLY A 99 -11.79 -2.40 4.21
C GLY A 99 -13.25 -2.19 3.81
N ILE A 100 -14.11 -2.02 4.81
CA ILE A 100 -15.49 -1.54 4.67
C ILE A 100 -15.48 -0.04 4.91
N CYS A 101 -15.26 0.73 3.84
CA CYS A 101 -15.36 2.18 3.82
C CYS A 101 -15.53 2.69 2.37
N SER A 102 -15.71 4.01 2.19
CA SER A 102 -15.75 4.62 0.86
C SER A 102 -14.47 4.28 0.08
N PRO A 103 -14.57 3.80 -1.19
CA PRO A 103 -13.43 3.41 -2.00
C PRO A 103 -12.73 4.59 -2.67
N VAL A 104 -12.35 5.57 -1.85
CA VAL A 104 -11.44 6.62 -2.29
C VAL A 104 -10.03 6.02 -2.44
N ASN A 105 -9.21 6.60 -3.31
CA ASN A 105 -7.82 6.16 -3.54
C ASN A 105 -6.84 6.71 -2.50
N ILE A 106 -7.24 7.76 -1.76
CA ILE A 106 -6.44 8.43 -0.74
C ILE A 106 -7.29 8.58 0.52
N SER A 107 -6.70 8.25 1.66
CA SER A 107 -7.26 8.45 3.00
C SER A 107 -8.53 7.65 3.33
N GLN A 108 -8.59 6.40 2.89
CA GLN A 108 -9.59 5.40 3.26
C GLN A 108 -9.77 5.33 4.79
N ARG A 109 -11.00 5.12 5.24
CA ARG A 109 -11.35 5.14 6.68
C ARG A 109 -11.35 3.79 7.36
N ALA A 110 -11.26 2.70 6.59
CA ALA A 110 -10.75 1.43 7.08
C ALA A 110 -9.23 1.56 7.20
N ARG A 111 -8.78 2.15 8.32
CA ARG A 111 -7.40 2.61 8.49
C ARG A 111 -6.68 1.84 9.58
N ILE A 112 -5.40 1.56 9.37
CA ILE A 112 -4.45 1.01 10.34
C ILE A 112 -3.44 2.11 10.69
N SER A 113 -3.15 2.30 11.98
CA SER A 113 -2.17 3.29 12.44
C SER A 113 -1.74 3.03 13.89
N HIS A 114 -0.76 3.76 14.38
CA HIS A 114 -0.28 3.72 15.76
C HIS A 114 -1.33 4.18 16.76
N ALA A 115 -1.40 3.49 17.90
CA ALA A 115 -2.09 3.96 19.08
C ALA A 115 -1.31 5.10 19.74
N ALA A 116 -2.01 6.02 20.42
CA ALA A 116 -1.36 7.01 21.28
C ALA A 116 -0.56 6.36 22.43
N ALA A 117 -0.94 5.14 22.82
CA ALA A 117 -0.26 4.32 23.82
C ALA A 117 0.79 3.36 23.20
N ALA A 118 1.20 3.58 21.95
CA ALA A 118 2.29 2.81 21.34
C ALA A 118 3.60 2.98 22.16
N PRO A 119 4.53 1.99 22.10
CA PRO A 119 5.83 2.10 22.75
C PRO A 119 6.62 3.34 22.29
N ALA A 120 7.64 3.74 23.04
CA ALA A 120 8.51 4.84 22.62
C ALA A 120 9.39 4.48 21.40
N THR A 121 9.62 3.19 21.18
CA THR A 121 10.37 2.64 20.03
C THR A 121 9.42 2.26 18.92
N ALA A 122 9.72 2.66 17.69
CA ALA A 122 8.94 2.29 16.52
C ALA A 122 9.00 0.79 16.31
N PHE A 123 7.84 0.19 16.04
CA PHE A 123 7.78 -1.16 15.51
C PHE A 123 7.74 -1.07 13.98
N THR A 124 8.91 -1.27 13.38
CA THR A 124 9.13 -1.21 11.95
C THR A 124 9.51 -2.61 11.43
N PRO A 125 8.83 -3.14 10.40
CA PRO A 125 7.66 -2.55 9.75
C PRO A 125 6.42 -2.50 10.68
N MET A 126 5.50 -1.56 10.45
CA MET A 126 4.24 -1.49 11.21
C MET A 126 3.34 -2.71 10.93
N VAL A 127 3.28 -3.13 9.67
CA VAL A 127 2.65 -4.38 9.22
C VAL A 127 3.65 -5.20 8.45
N GLU A 128 3.78 -6.48 8.80
CA GLU A 128 4.65 -7.45 8.15
C GLU A 128 3.82 -8.59 7.58
N VAL A 129 3.89 -8.79 6.27
CA VAL A 129 3.21 -9.89 5.58
C VAL A 129 4.24 -10.97 5.28
N THR A 130 4.02 -12.16 5.82
CA THR A 130 4.80 -13.36 5.47
C THR A 130 3.91 -14.48 4.92
N GLY A 131 2.60 -14.28 4.89
CA GLY A 131 1.67 -15.22 4.26
C GLY A 131 1.64 -15.04 2.74
N ASP A 132 1.46 -16.15 2.03
CA ASP A 132 1.41 -16.20 0.58
C ASP A 132 -0.03 -16.16 0.05
N GLY A 133 -0.24 -15.64 -1.15
CA GLY A 133 -1.56 -15.64 -1.83
C GLY A 133 -2.64 -14.85 -1.08
N CYS A 134 -2.23 -13.89 -0.26
CA CYS A 134 -3.12 -12.99 0.48
C CYS A 134 -3.68 -11.90 -0.44
N MET A 135 -4.80 -11.31 0.00
CA MET A 135 -5.39 -10.15 -0.67
C MET A 135 -5.62 -9.04 0.34
N PHE A 136 -5.22 -7.83 -0.01
CA PHE A 136 -5.43 -6.63 0.77
C PHE A 136 -6.16 -5.59 -0.08
N ALA A 137 -7.33 -5.14 0.36
CA ALA A 137 -8.13 -4.24 -0.45
C ALA A 137 -8.81 -3.13 0.33
N ASN A 138 -8.87 -1.94 -0.26
CA ASN A 138 -9.68 -0.81 0.22
C ASN A 138 -9.35 -0.36 1.65
N ILE A 139 -8.07 -0.37 2.02
CA ILE A 139 -7.58 0.04 3.33
C ILE A 139 -6.54 1.16 3.21
N GLN A 140 -6.38 1.92 4.29
CA GLN A 140 -5.24 2.82 4.45
C GLN A 140 -4.33 2.32 5.57
N ILE A 141 -3.03 2.47 5.37
CA ILE A 141 -2.01 2.29 6.38
C ILE A 141 -1.35 3.65 6.60
N PHE A 142 -1.42 4.19 7.82
CA PHE A 142 -0.80 5.46 8.17
C PHE A 142 0.30 5.25 9.21
N GLU A 143 1.54 5.38 8.75
CA GLU A 143 2.73 5.41 9.61
C GLU A 143 3.18 6.88 9.77
N GLY A 144 3.17 7.41 10.99
CA GLY A 144 3.76 8.69 11.38
C GLY A 144 4.43 8.66 12.76
N PHE A 145 5.11 7.56 13.13
CA PHE A 145 5.84 7.43 14.38
C PHE A 145 6.86 8.55 14.53
N ALA A 146 7.01 9.03 15.75
CA ALA A 146 7.92 10.11 16.10
C ALA A 146 9.23 9.55 16.71
N GLU A 147 9.98 8.77 15.92
CA GLU A 147 11.28 8.22 16.32
C GLU A 147 12.35 8.56 15.26
N SER A 148 13.56 8.90 15.73
CA SER A 148 14.75 9.13 14.89
C SER A 148 15.36 7.81 14.39
N THR A 149 14.55 7.00 13.72
CA THR A 149 14.93 5.75 13.07
C THR A 149 14.16 5.58 11.76
N ALA A 150 14.75 4.88 10.80
CA ALA A 150 14.07 4.55 9.55
C ALA A 150 12.85 3.64 9.81
N VAL A 151 11.69 4.04 9.31
CA VAL A 151 10.43 3.32 9.52
C VAL A 151 9.83 2.82 8.21
N VAL A 152 9.17 1.67 8.26
CA VAL A 152 8.48 1.04 7.14
C VAL A 152 7.00 0.86 7.51
N ALA A 153 6.09 1.39 6.71
CA ALA A 153 4.66 1.25 6.99
C ALA A 153 4.15 -0.18 6.72
N TRP A 154 4.62 -0.79 5.64
CA TRP A 154 4.24 -2.13 5.23
C TRP A 154 5.45 -2.86 4.63
N GLU A 155 5.72 -4.06 5.11
CA GLU A 155 6.67 -4.97 4.49
C GLU A 155 5.94 -6.22 4.00
N ASP A 156 6.24 -6.64 2.77
CA ASP A 156 5.77 -7.92 2.24
C ASP A 156 6.97 -8.80 1.87
N GLN A 157 7.02 -9.95 2.53
CA GLN A 157 8.01 -11.02 2.37
C GLN A 157 7.39 -12.29 1.76
N GLY A 158 6.07 -12.33 1.60
CA GLY A 158 5.37 -13.47 1.02
C GLY A 158 5.45 -13.49 -0.51
N GLU A 159 4.70 -14.39 -1.13
CA GLU A 159 4.60 -14.54 -2.58
C GLU A 159 3.16 -14.40 -3.07
N ARG A 160 3.00 -13.87 -4.29
CA ARG A 160 1.71 -13.83 -5.01
C ARG A 160 0.60 -13.08 -4.26
N ASN A 161 0.99 -12.13 -3.42
CA ASN A 161 0.03 -11.26 -2.73
C ASN A 161 -0.55 -10.20 -3.68
N TYR A 162 -1.84 -9.92 -3.53
CA TYR A 162 -2.57 -8.95 -4.33
C TYR A 162 -3.05 -7.77 -3.48
N TYR A 163 -2.89 -6.57 -4.02
CA TYR A 163 -3.22 -5.30 -3.38
C TYR A 163 -4.10 -4.46 -4.29
N SER A 164 -5.27 -4.05 -3.81
CA SER A 164 -6.23 -3.28 -4.62
C SER A 164 -6.78 -2.08 -3.86
N ASN A 165 -6.64 -0.88 -4.42
CA ASN A 165 -7.09 0.36 -3.76
C ASN A 165 -6.56 0.50 -2.32
N VAL A 166 -5.27 0.20 -2.11
CA VAL A 166 -4.60 0.35 -0.81
C VAL A 166 -3.80 1.64 -0.80
N HIS A 167 -3.95 2.44 0.26
CA HIS A 167 -3.14 3.63 0.48
C HIS A 167 -2.07 3.35 1.54
N PHE A 168 -0.83 3.20 1.09
CA PHE A 168 0.37 3.08 1.91
C PHE A 168 0.90 4.48 2.24
N ALA A 169 0.37 5.09 3.30
CA ALA A 169 0.79 6.40 3.79
C ALA A 169 1.89 6.26 4.85
N GLY A 170 3.11 5.97 4.41
CA GLY A 170 4.29 6.00 5.27
C GLY A 170 4.87 7.40 5.46
N MET A 171 5.84 7.53 6.36
CA MET A 171 6.60 8.78 6.60
C MET A 171 5.72 9.98 6.99
N GLY A 172 4.70 9.74 7.81
CA GLY A 172 3.71 10.72 8.25
C GLY A 172 4.21 11.72 9.31
N ASN A 173 5.52 11.79 9.59
CA ASN A 173 6.10 12.73 10.53
C ASN A 173 7.34 13.43 9.94
N ALA A 174 7.21 14.75 9.72
CA ALA A 174 8.22 15.59 9.08
C ALA A 174 9.57 15.64 9.82
N THR A 175 9.55 15.58 11.15
CA THR A 175 10.75 15.73 12.00
C THR A 175 11.47 14.41 12.25
N TYR A 176 10.81 13.30 11.97
CA TYR A 176 11.28 11.96 12.34
C TYR A 176 11.27 11.05 11.11
N SER A 177 10.24 10.22 10.95
CA SER A 177 10.16 9.24 9.86
C SER A 177 10.46 9.78 8.45
N ALA A 178 10.10 11.03 8.13
CA ALA A 178 10.37 11.67 6.83
C ALA A 178 11.79 12.26 6.68
N ASP A 179 12.54 12.38 7.78
CA ASP A 179 13.95 12.85 7.84
C ASP A 179 14.95 11.69 7.95
N GLU A 180 14.45 10.44 7.93
CA GLU A 180 15.29 9.26 8.08
C GLU A 180 15.55 8.56 6.74
N THR A 181 16.83 8.39 6.42
CA THR A 181 17.23 7.67 5.21
C THR A 181 16.83 6.21 5.35
N GLY A 182 16.12 5.70 4.34
CA GLY A 182 15.68 4.32 4.29
C GLY A 182 14.28 4.06 4.84
N SER A 183 13.58 5.08 5.33
CA SER A 183 12.13 5.00 5.56
C SER A 183 11.38 4.68 4.25
N ALA A 184 10.26 3.96 4.36
CA ALA A 184 9.45 3.56 3.22
C ALA A 184 7.96 3.43 3.52
N CYS A 185 7.13 3.59 2.49
CA CYS A 185 5.72 3.23 2.58
C CYS A 185 5.53 1.72 2.39
N LEU A 186 6.21 1.16 1.39
CA LEU A 186 6.23 -0.27 1.10
C LEU A 186 7.68 -0.75 0.97
N LEU A 187 7.99 -1.84 1.65
CA LEU A 187 9.22 -2.62 1.47
C LEU A 187 8.85 -4.00 0.93
N LEU A 188 9.45 -4.41 -0.19
CA LEU A 188 9.38 -5.78 -0.67
C LEU A 188 10.73 -6.46 -0.43
N THR A 189 10.72 -7.55 0.33
CA THR A 189 11.93 -8.25 0.80
C THR A 189 11.78 -9.74 0.56
N GLY A 190 12.36 -10.22 -0.54
CA GLY A 190 12.17 -11.61 -0.95
C GLY A 190 10.85 -11.78 -1.68
N GLY A 191 10.42 -13.04 -1.79
CA GLY A 191 9.21 -13.41 -2.52
C GLY A 191 9.12 -12.79 -3.93
N GLY A 192 7.90 -12.54 -4.37
CA GLY A 192 7.63 -11.93 -5.67
C GLY A 192 6.26 -12.28 -6.22
N GLU A 193 6.04 -11.88 -7.47
CA GLU A 193 4.79 -12.06 -8.20
C GLU A 193 3.62 -11.30 -7.54
N HIS A 194 3.93 -10.21 -6.85
CA HIS A 194 2.94 -9.32 -6.29
C HIS A 194 2.28 -8.48 -7.38
N LEU A 195 1.00 -8.20 -7.21
CA LEU A 195 0.25 -7.27 -8.06
C LEU A 195 -0.38 -6.18 -7.18
N PHE A 196 -0.06 -4.93 -7.50
CA PHE A 196 -0.62 -3.73 -6.89
C PHE A 196 -1.45 -2.99 -7.95
N GLU A 197 -2.75 -2.84 -7.70
CA GLU A 197 -3.67 -2.18 -8.62
C GLU A 197 -4.36 -1.00 -7.94
N ASN A 198 -4.37 0.15 -8.61
CA ASN A 198 -5.03 1.36 -8.14
C ASN A 198 -4.60 1.75 -6.70
N CYS A 199 -3.36 1.42 -6.32
CA CYS A 199 -2.83 1.72 -5.00
C CYS A 199 -2.16 3.10 -4.99
N THR A 200 -2.10 3.69 -3.79
CA THR A 200 -1.39 4.95 -3.54
C THR A 200 -0.23 4.69 -2.59
N PHE A 201 0.96 5.18 -2.90
CA PHE A 201 2.15 5.07 -2.06
C PHE A 201 2.70 6.45 -1.75
N GLY A 202 2.71 6.86 -0.49
CA GLY A 202 3.28 8.15 -0.06
C GLY A 202 2.25 9.13 0.49
N LEU A 203 2.74 10.35 0.74
CA LEU A 203 2.01 11.51 1.26
C LEU A 203 2.55 12.78 0.57
N ASP A 204 1.67 13.76 0.37
CA ASP A 204 1.97 15.09 -0.16
C ASP A 204 1.83 16.21 0.89
N THR A 205 1.54 15.86 2.14
CA THR A 205 1.33 16.80 3.26
C THR A 205 2.51 16.87 4.23
N VAL A 206 3.51 16.01 4.05
CA VAL A 206 4.67 15.89 4.94
C VAL A 206 5.95 16.10 4.12
N PRO A 207 6.75 17.14 4.40
CA PRO A 207 7.99 17.40 3.66
C PRO A 207 9.03 16.31 3.93
N ARG A 208 9.79 15.95 2.89
CA ARG A 208 10.85 14.94 2.92
C ARG A 208 12.19 15.57 2.57
N THR A 209 13.14 15.46 3.50
CA THR A 209 14.44 16.16 3.51
C THR A 209 15.62 15.26 3.16
N VAL A 210 15.41 13.94 3.06
CA VAL A 210 16.47 12.95 2.83
C VAL A 210 16.08 11.91 1.78
N ALA A 211 17.03 11.04 1.40
CA ALA A 211 16.84 9.99 0.41
C ALA A 211 16.05 8.77 0.94
N ASN A 212 14.80 8.99 1.34
CA ASN A 212 13.82 7.94 1.59
C ASN A 212 12.98 7.68 0.32
N ALA A 213 12.19 6.61 0.31
CA ALA A 213 11.44 6.19 -0.89
C ALA A 213 9.98 5.83 -0.59
N ASN A 214 9.07 5.98 -1.57
CA ASN A 214 7.72 5.42 -1.40
C ASN A 214 7.79 3.89 -1.39
N ILE A 215 8.55 3.31 -2.32
CA ILE A 215 8.76 1.87 -2.42
C ILE A 215 10.24 1.54 -2.33
N ARG A 216 10.58 0.52 -1.55
CA ARG A 216 11.91 -0.10 -1.54
C ARG A 216 11.80 -1.56 -1.98
N LEU A 217 12.68 -1.96 -2.89
CA LEU A 217 12.76 -3.33 -3.41
C LEU A 217 14.08 -3.94 -2.97
N ARG A 218 14.04 -5.11 -2.32
CA ARG A 218 15.22 -5.75 -1.74
C ARG A 218 15.16 -7.27 -1.91
N SER A 219 16.30 -7.91 -1.66
CA SER A 219 16.40 -9.36 -1.50
C SER A 219 15.87 -10.18 -2.68
N GLN A 220 16.23 -9.77 -3.90
CA GLN A 220 15.93 -10.47 -5.15
C GLN A 220 14.43 -10.66 -5.42
N THR A 221 13.59 -9.75 -4.95
CA THR A 221 12.15 -9.81 -5.23
C THR A 221 11.90 -9.78 -6.75
N ALA A 222 10.98 -10.63 -7.23
CA ALA A 222 10.84 -10.92 -8.65
C ALA A 222 9.42 -10.67 -9.17
N ARG A 223 9.28 -10.15 -10.40
CA ARG A 223 8.04 -10.10 -11.18
C ARG A 223 6.89 -9.35 -10.48
N ASN A 224 7.20 -8.20 -9.88
CA ASN A 224 6.20 -7.38 -9.20
C ASN A 224 5.60 -6.35 -10.16
N THR A 225 4.27 -6.24 -10.18
CA THR A 225 3.55 -5.31 -11.05
C THR A 225 2.84 -4.25 -10.22
N PHE A 226 3.07 -2.99 -10.56
CA PHE A 226 2.33 -1.83 -10.08
C PHE A 226 1.55 -1.27 -11.26
N ASN A 227 0.23 -1.43 -11.25
CA ASN A 227 -0.65 -1.02 -12.34
C ASN A 227 -1.59 0.09 -11.87
N SER A 228 -1.61 1.19 -12.62
CA SER A 228 -2.51 2.33 -12.37
C SER A 228 -2.37 2.92 -10.96
N CYS A 229 -1.14 2.94 -10.44
CA CYS A 229 -0.84 3.40 -9.08
C CYS A 229 -0.43 4.88 -9.04
N LEU A 230 -0.66 5.52 -7.89
CA LEU A 230 -0.31 6.92 -7.62
C LEU A 230 0.80 7.02 -6.59
N PHE A 231 1.76 7.92 -6.82
CA PHE A 231 2.91 8.14 -5.95
C PHE A 231 3.00 9.63 -5.58
N PRO A 232 2.23 10.11 -4.58
CA PRO A 232 2.36 11.47 -4.08
C PRO A 232 3.62 11.62 -3.23
N ILE A 233 4.30 12.75 -3.41
CA ILE A 233 5.55 13.10 -2.73
C ILE A 233 5.54 14.60 -2.45
N TYR A 234 5.96 15.02 -1.26
CA TYR A 234 6.39 16.40 -0.98
C TYR A 234 7.88 16.41 -0.67
N ALA A 235 8.70 16.61 -1.71
CA ALA A 235 10.14 16.70 -1.55
C ALA A 235 10.58 18.12 -1.21
N THR A 236 11.42 18.26 -0.19
CA THR A 236 12.19 19.48 0.09
C THR A 236 13.69 19.26 -0.14
N ALA A 237 14.08 18.04 -0.54
CA ALA A 237 15.41 17.68 -1.02
C ALA A 237 15.33 16.93 -2.36
N ALA A 238 16.30 17.15 -3.25
CA ALA A 238 16.30 16.58 -4.59
C ALA A 238 16.51 15.06 -4.64
N GLY A 239 17.07 14.47 -3.56
CA GLY A 239 17.37 13.05 -3.43
C GLY A 239 16.22 12.17 -2.95
N VAL A 240 15.04 12.74 -2.70
CA VAL A 240 13.82 11.99 -2.38
C VAL A 240 13.43 11.10 -3.56
N LEU A 241 12.89 9.90 -3.30
CA LEU A 241 12.60 8.90 -4.33
C LEU A 241 11.13 8.42 -4.28
N ALA A 242 10.61 8.03 -5.44
CA ALA A 242 9.41 7.19 -5.54
C ALA A 242 9.79 5.71 -5.36
N VAL A 243 10.89 5.26 -5.99
CA VAL A 243 11.32 3.84 -5.97
C VAL A 243 12.82 3.73 -5.71
N ASP A 244 13.20 2.91 -4.73
CA ASP A 244 14.59 2.58 -4.42
C ASP A 244 14.85 1.08 -4.59
N ALA A 245 15.65 0.72 -5.59
CA ALA A 245 16.21 -0.60 -5.83
C ALA A 245 17.75 -0.58 -5.92
N ASN A 246 18.41 0.35 -5.22
CA ASN A 246 19.86 0.57 -5.36
C ASN A 246 20.74 -0.39 -4.53
N ALA A 247 20.16 -1.25 -3.68
CA ALA A 247 20.96 -2.29 -3.03
C ALA A 247 21.38 -3.37 -4.04
N ALA A 248 22.56 -3.96 -3.85
CA ALA A 248 22.97 -5.12 -4.62
C ALA A 248 21.93 -6.24 -4.50
N SER A 249 21.64 -6.91 -5.62
CA SER A 249 20.65 -8.00 -5.66
C SER A 249 19.25 -7.59 -5.17
N SER A 250 18.83 -6.33 -5.37
CA SER A 250 17.47 -5.89 -5.04
C SER A 250 16.40 -6.63 -5.84
N LEU A 251 16.66 -6.87 -7.13
CA LEU A 251 15.73 -7.48 -8.07
C LEU A 251 16.26 -8.77 -8.69
N ASN A 252 15.32 -9.65 -9.02
CA ASN A 252 15.51 -10.79 -9.91
C ASN A 252 14.43 -10.74 -11.00
N ARG A 253 14.82 -10.50 -12.26
CA ARG A 253 13.93 -10.24 -13.43
C ARG A 253 13.38 -8.81 -13.50
N TRP A 254 12.15 -8.53 -13.10
CA TRP A 254 11.56 -7.21 -13.33
C TRP A 254 10.67 -6.76 -12.18
N ALA A 255 10.60 -5.44 -12.00
CA ALA A 255 9.46 -4.76 -11.40
C ALA A 255 8.88 -3.81 -12.46
N LEU A 256 7.60 -3.96 -12.75
CA LEU A 256 6.89 -3.25 -13.80
C LEU A 256 5.97 -2.20 -13.17
N PHE A 257 6.17 -0.95 -13.55
CA PHE A 257 5.29 0.17 -13.25
C PHE A 257 4.56 0.51 -14.54
N GLN A 258 3.25 0.29 -14.56
CA GLN A 258 2.42 0.48 -15.73
C GLN A 258 1.28 1.46 -15.40
N ASN A 259 1.05 2.44 -16.28
CA ASN A 259 -0.02 3.43 -16.11
C ASN A 259 0.09 4.22 -14.78
N CYS A 260 1.29 4.35 -14.24
CA CYS A 260 1.50 4.96 -12.92
C CYS A 260 1.74 6.47 -13.03
N VAL A 261 1.32 7.21 -12.00
CA VAL A 261 1.55 8.65 -11.89
C VAL A 261 2.44 8.93 -10.69
N MET A 262 3.58 9.56 -10.95
CA MET A 262 4.53 10.00 -9.93
C MET A 262 4.50 11.52 -9.82
N ILE A 263 3.99 12.02 -8.71
CA ILE A 263 3.77 13.45 -8.51
C ILE A 263 4.53 13.94 -7.29
N ASN A 264 5.59 14.69 -7.56
CA ASN A 264 6.16 15.56 -6.56
C ASN A 264 5.33 16.85 -6.50
N ALA A 265 5.05 17.30 -5.29
CA ALA A 265 4.33 18.53 -5.05
C ALA A 265 5.03 19.70 -5.74
N GLN A 266 4.25 20.62 -6.30
CA GLN A 266 4.73 21.74 -7.11
C GLN A 266 3.95 22.99 -6.73
N ASN A 267 4.61 24.14 -6.75
CA ASN A 267 4.04 25.44 -6.41
C ASN A 267 3.52 25.48 -4.96
N ILE A 268 4.22 24.81 -4.04
CA ILE A 268 3.95 24.84 -2.60
C ILE A 268 5.23 25.25 -1.88
N GLY A 269 5.20 26.21 -0.96
CA GLY A 269 6.44 26.79 -0.42
C GLY A 269 7.45 25.76 0.13
N GLY A 270 8.71 25.88 -0.31
CA GLY A 270 9.83 25.08 0.20
C GLY A 270 10.02 23.73 -0.52
N GLU A 271 9.28 23.49 -1.59
CA GLU A 271 9.47 22.34 -2.46
C GLU A 271 10.81 22.37 -3.20
N THR A 272 11.34 21.18 -3.46
CA THR A 272 12.52 20.98 -4.29
C THR A 272 12.16 19.98 -5.39
N THR A 273 12.51 20.29 -6.64
CA THR A 273 12.40 19.35 -7.75
C THR A 273 13.28 18.12 -7.49
N MET A 274 12.70 16.92 -7.59
CA MET A 274 13.47 15.68 -7.46
C MET A 274 14.37 15.46 -8.68
N THR A 275 15.56 14.92 -8.46
CA THR A 275 16.48 14.60 -9.57
C THR A 275 15.96 13.42 -10.38
N VAL A 276 15.57 12.32 -9.72
CA VAL A 276 15.08 11.11 -10.37
C VAL A 276 13.90 10.53 -9.61
N ALA A 277 12.99 9.86 -10.30
CA ALA A 277 11.89 9.15 -9.65
C ALA A 277 12.37 7.84 -8.99
N ALA A 278 13.32 7.15 -9.63
CA ALA A 278 13.80 5.86 -9.19
C ALA A 278 15.32 5.75 -9.26
N VAL A 279 15.85 4.87 -8.44
CA VAL A 279 17.25 4.42 -8.49
C VAL A 279 17.31 2.91 -8.55
N GLY A 280 18.23 2.37 -9.33
CA GLY A 280 18.43 0.93 -9.51
C GLY A 280 19.91 0.58 -9.49
N ASN A 281 20.27 -0.60 -9.00
CA ASN A 281 21.67 -1.00 -8.99
C ASN A 281 22.11 -1.59 -10.35
N ALA A 282 23.26 -1.17 -10.88
CA ALA A 282 23.79 -1.72 -12.13
C ALA A 282 24.15 -3.23 -12.07
N ALA A 283 24.36 -3.76 -10.87
CA ALA A 283 24.72 -5.16 -10.61
C ALA A 283 23.53 -6.02 -10.13
N GLN A 284 22.28 -5.56 -10.29
CA GLN A 284 21.10 -6.38 -9.96
C GLN A 284 20.72 -7.34 -11.11
N ASN A 285 20.10 -8.46 -10.79
CA ASN A 285 19.67 -9.49 -11.75
C ASN A 285 18.35 -9.14 -12.46
N GLY A 286 17.99 -7.87 -12.49
CA GLY A 286 16.70 -7.42 -12.97
C GLY A 286 16.61 -5.95 -13.32
N VAL A 287 15.41 -5.50 -13.68
CA VAL A 287 15.16 -4.19 -14.27
C VAL A 287 13.93 -3.54 -13.66
N LEU A 288 14.01 -2.23 -13.45
CA LEU A 288 12.81 -1.40 -13.25
C LEU A 288 12.29 -0.99 -14.63
N LEU A 289 11.05 -1.33 -14.94
CA LEU A 289 10.41 -0.96 -16.21
C LEU A 289 9.25 -0.01 -15.94
N PHE A 290 9.34 1.21 -16.48
CA PHE A 290 8.27 2.20 -16.48
C PHE A 290 7.61 2.21 -17.86
N ASN A 291 6.33 1.85 -17.92
CA ASN A 291 5.54 1.82 -19.15
C ASN A 291 4.29 2.68 -19.00
N ASN A 292 4.06 3.60 -19.94
CA ASN A 292 2.91 4.52 -19.90
C ASN A 292 2.78 5.26 -18.56
N CYS A 293 3.91 5.73 -18.01
CA CYS A 293 3.93 6.46 -16.75
C CYS A 293 4.01 7.98 -16.98
N VAL A 294 3.59 8.73 -15.97
CA VAL A 294 3.72 10.19 -15.92
C VAL A 294 4.56 10.58 -14.71
N ARG A 295 5.46 11.57 -14.89
CA ARG A 295 6.16 12.26 -13.80
C ARG A 295 5.78 13.73 -13.78
N ASN A 296 5.62 14.31 -12.59
CA ASN A 296 5.42 15.75 -12.39
C ASN A 296 6.42 16.28 -11.35
N ASN A 297 7.10 17.38 -11.67
CA ASN A 297 8.13 18.02 -10.84
C ASN A 297 9.27 17.06 -10.42
N ILE A 298 9.71 16.23 -11.36
CA ILE A 298 10.84 15.30 -11.26
C ILE A 298 11.64 15.43 -12.55
N THR A 299 12.97 15.43 -12.51
CA THR A 299 13.79 15.66 -13.72
C THR A 299 13.84 14.41 -14.62
N ASP A 300 14.19 13.24 -14.08
CA ASP A 300 14.22 11.97 -14.84
C ASP A 300 13.50 10.79 -14.15
N TYR A 301 13.28 9.69 -14.86
CA TYR A 301 12.81 8.43 -14.28
C TYR A 301 13.93 7.71 -13.51
N GLY A 302 15.18 7.81 -13.97
CA GLY A 302 16.30 7.08 -13.40
C GLY A 302 17.65 7.77 -13.60
N ALA A 303 18.64 7.40 -12.79
CA ALA A 303 20.00 7.91 -12.95
C ALA A 303 20.72 7.20 -14.12
N ALA A 304 21.69 7.89 -14.72
CA ALA A 304 22.51 7.31 -15.78
C ALA A 304 23.32 6.11 -15.25
N GLY A 305 23.22 4.98 -15.95
CA GLY A 305 23.92 3.73 -15.58
C GLY A 305 23.08 2.76 -14.75
N ASP A 306 21.92 3.18 -14.24
CA ASP A 306 21.01 2.28 -13.54
C ASP A 306 20.29 1.33 -14.51
N LEU A 307 19.95 0.13 -14.03
CA LEU A 307 19.12 -0.83 -14.78
C LEU A 307 17.64 -0.44 -14.73
N ILE A 308 17.35 0.68 -15.38
CA ILE A 308 16.02 1.29 -15.52
C ILE A 308 15.69 1.39 -17.01
N LYS A 309 14.47 1.01 -17.38
CA LYS A 309 13.94 1.09 -18.76
C LYS A 309 12.64 1.87 -18.76
N ILE A 310 12.48 2.68 -19.79
CA ILE A 310 11.35 3.61 -19.94
C ILE A 310 10.74 3.34 -21.32
N ALA A 311 9.44 3.11 -21.37
CA ALA A 311 8.67 2.92 -22.58
C ALA A 311 7.39 3.76 -22.50
N ASN A 312 7.03 4.44 -23.59
CA ASN A 312 5.78 5.20 -23.72
C ASN A 312 5.48 6.14 -22.54
N SER A 313 6.50 6.65 -21.85
CA SER A 313 6.34 7.39 -20.60
C SER A 313 6.85 8.81 -20.78
N VAL A 314 6.15 9.77 -20.18
CA VAL A 314 6.34 11.20 -20.46
C VAL A 314 6.46 12.01 -19.17
N ASN A 315 7.00 13.22 -19.30
CA ASN A 315 6.88 14.25 -18.26
C ASN A 315 5.52 14.95 -18.41
N ALA A 316 4.94 15.43 -17.31
CA ALA A 316 3.82 16.35 -17.34
C ALA A 316 4.31 17.71 -17.90
N LEU A 317 3.90 18.05 -19.11
CA LEU A 317 4.28 19.29 -19.77
C LEU A 317 3.34 20.43 -19.34
N THR A 318 3.91 21.60 -19.08
CA THR A 318 3.15 22.84 -18.77
C THR A 318 2.82 23.65 -20.02
N ASP A 319 3.41 23.32 -21.17
CA ASP A 319 3.25 24.03 -22.43
C ASP A 319 2.48 23.19 -23.45
N GLN A 320 1.17 23.39 -23.52
CA GLN A 320 0.39 23.43 -24.76
C GLN A 320 -1.09 23.50 -24.43
N ASP A 321 -1.82 24.32 -25.18
CA ASP A 321 -3.28 24.37 -25.22
C ASP A 321 -3.87 22.94 -25.16
N GLY A 322 -4.38 22.51 -24.00
CA GLY A 322 -5.16 21.29 -23.80
C GLY A 322 -4.81 20.10 -24.69
N GLY A 323 -3.52 19.70 -24.73
CA GLY A 323 -3.04 18.60 -25.55
C GLY A 323 -3.86 17.33 -25.34
N ASP A 324 -4.56 16.93 -26.40
CA ASP A 324 -5.41 15.75 -26.45
C ASP A 324 -4.59 14.51 -26.09
N PHE A 325 -5.18 13.59 -25.34
CA PHE A 325 -4.56 12.38 -24.78
C PHE A 325 -4.22 11.31 -25.87
N GLN A 326 -3.96 11.72 -27.11
CA GLN A 326 -3.96 10.85 -28.29
C GLN A 326 -2.61 10.66 -29.01
N ASP A 327 -1.52 11.31 -28.60
CA ASP A 327 -0.21 11.00 -29.22
C ASP A 327 0.49 9.85 -28.48
N ALA A 328 -0.11 8.66 -28.60
CA ALA A 328 0.54 7.38 -28.43
C ALA A 328 0.26 6.53 -29.68
N SER A 329 1.03 6.74 -30.73
CA SER A 329 1.19 5.79 -31.85
C SER A 329 2.46 4.97 -31.67
#